data_AF-A0A928SGV6-F1
#
_entry.id   AF-A0A928SGV6-F1
#
_cell.length_a   1.000
_cell.length_b   1.000
_cell.length_c   1.000
_cell.angle_alpha   90.00
_cell.angle_beta   90.00
_cell.angle_gamma   90.00
#
_symmetry.space_group_name_H-M   'P 1'
#
loop_
_entity.id
_entity.type
_entity.pdbx_description
1 polymer ?
#
loop_
_entity_poly.entity_id
_entity_poly.type
_entity_poly.pdbx_seq_one_letter_code
_entity_poly.pdbx_strand_id
1 'polypeptide(L)'
;MKISEKAAFNYALLSSPVALYPRSLFQQYFPLTEADFSADTLVRLAEKLARYREQERQARGQDKAFLQLLTQDVEKALQFLQTTDLSGFDVMGTIEAYYDVVKEYYPGRLKLSWRQRSPYVVDQYPAPAQDANWFASSNVPGGPREGYPEGVYYLRRHMMPGVVEMATLHENVHHLGLGSDDHPGDYFRFFDEGCANFLAYLIYYHKNRDLVPIQLYRTFLQEINTDLYETPPFDRIMASLIHQVGMTGLYRLILRRLKDHGTQVEWKTLLRAIASGQLTVEPLPDEPTEAELPPIVHELQEGADKMIALIAYPERVLMSPLAYQGYDWMCREGALNVSDLRDTWQLSADELKTVIAELAGVYFWSDTGGQLKPFPAQHTSDMFHETGIVRATLTGVPLTVARVT
;
A
#
# COMPACT_ATOMS: atom_id res chain seq x y z
N MET A 1 -1.85 9.51 24.61
CA MET A 1 -0.61 8.69 24.49
C MET A 1 0.39 9.50 23.68
N LYS A 2 1.71 9.42 23.96
CA LYS A 2 2.72 10.19 23.18
C LYS A 2 3.21 9.40 21.97
N ILE A 3 3.49 10.11 20.88
CA ILE A 3 4.18 9.58 19.70
C ILE A 3 5.57 9.04 20.09
N SER A 4 5.96 7.90 19.54
CA SER A 4 7.29 7.33 19.75
C SER A 4 8.33 8.08 18.90
N GLU A 5 9.61 8.04 19.28
CA GLU A 5 10.71 8.55 18.45
C GLU A 5 10.66 7.93 17.05
N LYS A 6 10.50 6.61 16.96
CA LYS A 6 10.46 5.91 15.67
C LYS A 6 9.34 6.45 14.77
N ALA A 7 8.14 6.64 15.31
CA ALA A 7 7.02 7.21 14.57
C ALA A 7 7.26 8.68 14.17
N ALA A 8 7.73 9.52 15.10
CA ALA A 8 8.04 10.92 14.82
C ALA A 8 9.11 11.06 13.73
N PHE A 9 10.18 10.27 13.81
CA PHE A 9 11.25 10.31 12.83
C PHE A 9 10.81 9.78 11.47
N ASN A 10 10.06 8.67 11.42
CA ASN A 10 9.50 8.15 10.17
C ASN A 10 8.57 9.19 9.52
N TYR A 11 7.75 9.89 10.31
CA TYR A 11 6.91 10.98 9.82
C TYR A 11 7.74 12.08 9.15
N ALA A 12 8.81 12.53 9.81
CA ALA A 12 9.71 13.55 9.29
C ALA A 12 10.45 13.10 8.03
N LEU A 13 10.88 11.83 7.99
CA LEU A 13 11.59 11.23 6.88
C LEU A 13 10.70 11.08 5.63
N LEU A 14 9.45 10.67 5.83
CA LEU A 14 8.45 10.55 4.77
C LEU A 14 7.92 11.92 4.30
N SER A 15 7.90 12.91 5.19
CA SER A 15 7.52 14.30 4.88
C SER A 15 8.63 15.10 4.19
N SER A 16 9.83 14.53 4.09
CA SER A 16 10.98 15.10 3.38
C SER A 16 11.09 14.52 1.96
N PRO A 17 11.66 15.26 0.97
CA PRO A 17 11.76 14.78 -0.42
C PRO A 17 12.37 13.39 -0.56
N VAL A 18 12.00 12.70 -1.65
CA VAL A 18 12.33 11.29 -1.97
C VAL A 18 13.80 10.96 -1.68
N ALA A 19 14.01 10.02 -0.75
CA ALA A 19 15.31 9.42 -0.50
C ALA A 19 15.74 8.60 -1.74
N LEU A 20 17.03 8.63 -2.09
CA LEU A 20 17.57 7.87 -3.24
C LEU A 20 17.80 6.38 -2.92
N TYR A 21 17.28 5.90 -1.79
CA TYR A 21 17.38 4.53 -1.30
C TYR A 21 16.10 4.18 -0.52
N PRO A 22 15.73 2.88 -0.42
CA PRO A 22 14.58 2.46 0.38
C PRO A 22 14.74 2.89 1.84
N ARG A 23 13.75 3.61 2.39
CA ARG A 23 13.79 4.07 3.79
C ARG A 23 13.74 2.92 4.80
N SER A 24 13.42 1.69 4.40
CA SER A 24 13.59 0.49 5.24
C SER A 24 15.05 0.23 5.62
N LEU A 25 15.99 0.48 4.69
CA LEU A 25 17.43 0.38 4.96
C LEU A 25 17.89 1.43 5.98
N PHE A 26 17.27 2.61 5.97
CA PHE A 26 17.59 3.67 6.93
C PHE A 26 17.60 3.15 8.37
N GLN A 27 16.59 2.35 8.74
CA GLN A 27 16.42 1.87 10.12
C GLN A 27 17.56 0.93 10.56
N GLN A 28 18.19 0.21 9.62
CA GLN A 28 19.34 -0.64 9.90
C GLN A 28 20.60 0.19 10.19
N TYR A 29 20.80 1.26 9.40
CA TYR A 29 22.02 2.08 9.49
C TYR A 29 21.89 3.24 10.46
N PHE A 30 20.68 3.64 10.85
CA PHE A 30 20.42 4.68 11.83
C PHE A 30 19.31 4.20 12.81
N PRO A 31 19.66 3.36 13.80
CA PRO A 31 18.68 2.75 14.71
C PRO A 31 17.94 3.79 15.57
N LEU A 32 16.61 3.71 15.58
CA LEU A 32 15.71 4.54 16.37
C LEU A 32 15.15 3.73 17.55
N THR A 33 14.73 4.39 18.63
CA THR A 33 14.12 3.72 19.78
C THR A 33 12.60 3.85 19.76
N GLU A 34 11.92 3.04 20.58
CA GLU A 34 10.46 3.09 20.76
C GLU A 34 10.02 4.01 21.90
N ALA A 35 10.97 4.69 22.55
CA ALA A 35 10.69 5.64 23.63
C ALA A 35 9.86 6.83 23.12
N ASP A 36 9.17 7.49 24.05
CA ASP A 36 8.41 8.72 23.79
C ASP A 36 9.29 9.79 23.14
N PHE A 37 8.78 10.43 22.08
CA PHE A 37 9.42 11.59 21.48
C PHE A 37 9.37 12.79 22.42
N SER A 38 10.51 13.45 22.62
CA SER A 38 10.67 14.63 23.47
C SER A 38 11.81 15.53 22.97
N ALA A 39 12.03 16.66 23.64
CA ALA A 39 13.18 17.53 23.35
C ALA A 39 14.53 16.79 23.52
N ASP A 40 14.64 15.87 24.48
CA ASP A 40 15.84 15.07 24.69
C ASP A 40 16.11 14.13 23.51
N THR A 41 15.05 13.68 22.83
CA THR A 41 15.17 12.89 21.60
C THR A 41 15.93 13.67 20.53
N LEU A 42 15.61 14.96 20.34
CA LEU A 42 16.27 15.80 19.34
C LEU A 42 17.77 15.99 19.63
N VAL A 43 18.13 16.19 20.90
CA VAL A 43 19.53 16.32 21.32
C VAL A 43 20.31 15.03 21.01
N ARG A 44 19.77 13.87 21.43
CA ARG A 44 20.40 12.57 21.16
C ARG A 44 20.55 12.29 19.67
N LEU A 45 19.52 12.57 18.87
CA LEU A 45 19.56 12.38 17.42
C LEU A 45 20.58 13.30 16.74
N ALA A 46 20.72 14.54 17.19
CA ALA A 46 21.73 15.47 16.71
C ALA A 46 23.17 15.03 17.05
N GLU A 47 23.40 14.55 18.27
CA GLU A 47 24.68 13.95 18.66
C GLU A 47 25.02 12.72 17.81
N LYS A 48 24.01 11.89 17.53
CA LYS A 48 24.17 10.73 16.67
C LYS A 48 24.55 11.16 15.25
N LEU A 49 23.84 12.12 14.65
CA LEU A 49 24.17 12.71 13.34
C LEU A 49 25.63 13.21 13.29
N ALA A 50 26.10 13.89 14.34
CA ALA A 50 27.49 14.36 14.40
C ALA A 50 28.52 13.23 14.28
N ARG A 51 28.24 12.05 14.86
CA ARG A 51 29.10 10.86 14.73
C ARG A 51 29.09 10.31 13.29
N TYR A 52 27.93 10.24 12.63
CA TYR A 52 27.86 9.82 11.22
C TYR A 52 28.59 10.80 10.30
N ARG A 53 28.54 12.11 10.56
CA ARG A 53 29.32 13.11 9.80
C ARG A 53 30.84 12.98 10.00
N GLU A 54 31.30 12.49 11.14
CA GLU A 54 32.71 12.15 11.34
C GLU A 54 33.09 10.90 10.54
N GLN A 55 32.26 9.86 10.57
CA GLN A 55 32.46 8.65 9.76
C GLN A 55 32.47 8.97 8.25
N GLU A 56 31.53 9.80 7.79
CA GLU A 56 31.43 10.26 6.40
C GLU A 56 32.71 10.95 5.92
N ARG A 57 33.35 11.77 6.77
CA ARG A 57 34.62 12.44 6.46
C ARG A 57 35.78 11.47 6.25
N GLN A 58 35.74 10.32 6.92
CA GLN A 58 36.78 9.29 6.86
C GLN A 58 36.51 8.23 5.77
N ALA A 59 35.25 8.08 5.37
CA ALA A 59 34.82 7.11 4.36
C ALA A 59 35.29 7.46 2.93
N ARG A 60 35.30 6.45 2.06
CA ARG A 60 35.66 6.57 0.63
C ARG A 60 34.70 5.74 -0.23
N GLY A 61 34.62 6.06 -1.52
CA GLY A 61 33.84 5.28 -2.48
C GLY A 61 32.34 5.24 -2.15
N GLN A 62 31.74 4.06 -2.26
CA GLN A 62 30.30 3.83 -2.06
C GLN A 62 29.85 4.14 -0.63
N ASP A 63 30.65 3.77 0.38
CA ASP A 63 30.32 4.03 1.79
C ASP A 63 30.18 5.54 2.06
N LYS A 64 31.04 6.35 1.45
CA LYS A 64 30.93 7.81 1.57
C LYS A 64 29.65 8.33 0.93
N ALA A 65 29.31 7.85 -0.27
CA ALA A 65 28.10 8.27 -0.97
C ALA A 65 26.83 7.87 -0.19
N PHE A 66 26.79 6.66 0.38
CA PHE A 66 25.69 6.22 1.22
C PHE A 66 25.59 7.05 2.50
N LEU A 67 26.71 7.25 3.22
CA LEU A 67 26.72 8.07 4.43
C LEU A 67 26.29 9.52 4.17
N GLN A 68 26.64 10.09 3.01
CA GLN A 68 26.18 11.43 2.59
C GLN A 68 24.67 11.50 2.43
N LEU A 69 24.06 10.49 1.80
CA LEU A 69 22.60 10.43 1.65
C LEU A 69 21.93 10.25 3.02
N LEU A 70 22.46 9.34 3.85
CA LEU A 70 21.96 9.09 5.19
C LEU A 70 22.02 10.35 6.07
N THR A 71 23.17 11.03 6.14
CA THR A 71 23.34 12.24 6.98
C THR A 71 22.47 13.38 6.50
N GLN A 72 22.30 13.54 5.18
CA GLN A 72 21.41 14.54 4.59
C GLN A 72 19.95 14.31 4.98
N ASP A 73 19.47 13.07 4.94
CA ASP A 73 18.09 12.75 5.31
C ASP A 73 17.84 12.88 6.81
N VAL A 74 18.80 12.46 7.64
CA VAL A 74 18.73 12.68 9.10
C VAL A 74 18.65 14.17 9.42
N GLU A 75 19.47 14.99 8.75
CA GLU A 75 19.48 16.44 8.96
C GLU A 75 18.13 17.06 8.59
N LYS A 76 17.54 16.69 7.45
CA LYS A 76 16.21 17.18 7.05
C LYS A 76 15.12 16.72 8.02
N ALA A 77 15.14 15.46 8.43
CA ALA A 77 14.19 14.93 9.40
C ALA A 77 14.29 15.68 10.74
N LEU A 78 15.52 15.96 11.20
CA LEU A 78 15.75 16.77 12.41
C LEU A 78 15.25 18.20 12.26
N GLN A 79 15.55 18.86 11.13
CA GLN A 79 15.05 20.22 10.85
C GLN A 79 13.53 20.25 10.86
N PHE A 80 12.88 19.27 10.22
CA PHE A 80 11.43 19.12 10.25
C PHE A 80 10.90 18.97 11.68
N LEU A 81 11.49 18.07 12.48
CA LEU A 81 11.06 17.84 13.87
C LEU A 81 11.31 19.03 14.80
N GLN A 82 12.26 19.91 14.48
CA GLN A 82 12.51 21.14 15.22
C GLN A 82 11.46 22.22 14.93
N THR A 83 10.85 22.19 13.75
CA THR A 83 9.87 23.18 13.30
C THR A 83 8.41 22.72 13.37
N THR A 84 8.20 21.42 13.54
CA THR A 84 6.87 20.80 13.57
C THR A 84 6.48 20.42 15.00
N ASP A 85 5.36 20.96 15.48
CA ASP A 85 4.81 20.58 16.78
C ASP A 85 4.00 19.27 16.66
N LEU A 86 4.53 18.21 17.27
CA LEU A 86 3.87 16.91 17.36
C LEU A 86 3.20 16.67 18.71
N SER A 87 3.32 17.60 19.67
CA SER A 87 2.80 17.42 21.03
C SER A 87 1.27 17.40 21.09
N GLY A 88 0.61 18.00 20.10
CA GLY A 88 -0.84 18.00 19.93
C GLY A 88 -1.43 16.76 19.25
N PHE A 89 -0.60 15.80 18.81
CA PHE A 89 -1.11 14.60 18.15
C PHE A 89 -1.71 13.61 19.15
N ASP A 90 -3.04 13.63 19.28
CA ASP A 90 -3.79 12.67 20.09
C ASP A 90 -4.18 11.44 19.27
N VAL A 91 -3.34 10.40 19.34
CA VAL A 91 -3.58 9.12 18.66
C VAL A 91 -4.98 8.57 18.90
N MET A 92 -5.43 8.49 20.16
CA MET A 92 -6.71 7.85 20.46
C MET A 92 -7.87 8.72 19.99
N GLY A 93 -7.79 10.05 20.21
CA GLY A 93 -8.75 10.99 19.66
C GLY A 93 -8.82 10.95 18.13
N THR A 94 -7.68 10.77 17.43
CA THR A 94 -7.64 10.60 15.98
C THR A 94 -8.32 9.29 15.55
N ILE A 95 -8.03 8.17 16.22
CA ILE A 95 -8.69 6.89 15.92
C ILE A 95 -10.20 7.03 16.12
N GLU A 96 -10.65 7.54 17.27
CA GLU A 96 -12.08 7.74 17.56
C GLU A 96 -12.76 8.65 16.53
N ALA A 97 -12.14 9.77 16.17
CA ALA A 97 -12.66 10.67 15.15
C ALA A 97 -12.80 9.99 13.78
N TYR A 98 -11.87 9.10 13.40
CA TYR A 98 -11.95 8.37 12.14
C TYR A 98 -12.89 7.16 12.21
N TYR A 99 -13.17 6.59 13.38
CA TYR A 99 -14.29 5.66 13.55
C TYR A 99 -15.64 6.34 13.27
N ASP A 100 -15.82 7.61 13.65
CA ASP A 100 -17.01 8.38 13.28
C ASP A 100 -17.08 8.60 11.76
N VAL A 101 -15.95 8.82 11.09
CA VAL A 101 -15.89 8.88 9.61
C VAL A 101 -16.30 7.53 9.00
N VAL A 102 -15.76 6.42 9.50
CA VAL A 102 -16.16 5.08 9.03
C VAL A 102 -17.66 4.88 9.20
N LYS A 103 -18.22 5.23 10.36
CA LYS A 103 -19.67 5.13 10.62
C LYS A 103 -20.50 6.02 9.71
N GLU A 104 -20.03 7.22 9.39
CA GLU A 104 -20.67 8.11 8.42
C GLU A 104 -20.69 7.46 7.03
N TYR A 105 -19.55 6.96 6.55
CA TYR A 105 -19.41 6.50 5.17
C TYR A 105 -19.97 5.11 4.95
N TYR A 106 -19.64 4.11 5.75
CA TYR A 106 -20.02 2.72 5.49
C TYR A 106 -21.52 2.47 5.65
N PRO A 107 -22.09 2.45 6.88
CA PRO A 107 -23.52 2.23 7.04
C PRO A 107 -24.35 3.46 6.65
N GLY A 108 -23.81 4.67 6.79
CA GLY A 108 -24.54 5.91 6.51
C GLY A 108 -24.70 6.20 5.02
N ARG A 109 -23.59 6.36 4.29
CA ARG A 109 -23.60 6.81 2.88
C ARG A 109 -23.57 5.67 1.88
N LEU A 110 -22.63 4.72 2.04
CA LEU A 110 -22.43 3.57 1.16
C LEU A 110 -23.45 2.45 1.42
N LYS A 111 -24.20 2.49 2.53
CA LYS A 111 -25.19 1.46 2.91
C LYS A 111 -24.58 0.06 3.03
N LEU A 112 -23.30 -0.03 3.38
CA LEU A 112 -22.60 -1.28 3.62
C LEU A 112 -22.71 -1.66 5.11
N SER A 113 -22.75 -2.96 5.39
CA SER A 113 -22.71 -3.45 6.76
C SER A 113 -21.36 -3.10 7.40
N TRP A 114 -21.40 -2.63 8.65
CA TRP A 114 -20.22 -2.34 9.43
C TRP A 114 -20.50 -2.57 10.91
N ARG A 115 -19.49 -3.07 11.62
CA ARG A 115 -19.52 -3.24 13.07
C ARG A 115 -18.28 -2.61 13.66
N GLN A 116 -18.47 -1.70 14.59
CA GLN A 116 -17.37 -1.10 15.33
C GLN A 116 -16.57 -2.17 16.10
N ARG A 117 -15.27 -2.24 15.84
CA ARG A 117 -14.28 -3.02 16.59
C ARG A 117 -13.55 -2.14 17.60
N SER A 118 -13.20 -2.70 18.75
CA SER A 118 -12.39 -1.98 19.74
C SER A 118 -11.00 -1.67 19.17
N PRO A 119 -10.49 -0.44 19.28
CA PRO A 119 -9.10 -0.14 18.96
C PRO A 119 -8.18 -0.51 20.14
N TYR A 120 -7.06 -1.16 19.85
CA TYR A 120 -6.00 -1.48 20.81
C TYR A 120 -4.69 -0.90 20.31
N VAL A 121 -4.04 -0.08 21.15
CA VAL A 121 -2.70 0.42 20.86
C VAL A 121 -1.70 -0.41 21.64
N VAL A 122 -0.74 -0.99 20.92
CA VAL A 122 0.26 -1.89 21.51
C VAL A 122 1.67 -1.50 21.07
N ASP A 123 2.65 -1.72 21.95
CA ASP A 123 4.07 -1.58 21.59
C ASP A 123 4.53 -2.78 20.76
N GLN A 124 3.97 -3.96 21.05
CA GLN A 124 4.22 -5.21 20.35
C GLN A 124 2.92 -6.01 20.22
N TYR A 125 2.76 -6.72 19.10
CA TYR A 125 1.63 -7.62 18.95
C TYR A 125 1.68 -8.78 19.96
N PRO A 126 0.51 -9.34 20.32
CA PRO A 126 0.47 -10.56 21.09
C PRO A 126 1.17 -11.73 20.37
N ALA A 127 1.59 -12.74 21.13
CA ALA A 127 2.08 -13.99 20.55
C ALA A 127 0.97 -14.67 19.73
N PRO A 128 1.30 -15.36 18.62
CA PRO A 128 2.63 -15.58 18.03
C PRO A 128 3.15 -14.45 17.13
N ALA A 129 2.40 -13.35 16.93
CA ALA A 129 2.76 -12.28 16.00
C ALA A 129 3.71 -11.22 16.58
N GLN A 130 4.41 -11.53 17.69
CA GLN A 130 5.27 -10.60 18.42
C GLN A 130 6.31 -9.87 17.54
N ASP A 131 6.86 -10.55 16.54
CA ASP A 131 7.88 -9.99 15.66
C ASP A 131 7.30 -9.34 14.39
N ALA A 132 5.98 -9.40 14.19
CA ALA A 132 5.34 -8.77 13.05
C ALA A 132 5.46 -7.24 13.12
N ASN A 133 5.67 -6.62 11.96
CA ASN A 133 5.85 -5.18 11.86
C ASN A 133 4.70 -4.45 11.18
N TRP A 134 3.57 -5.12 10.93
CA TRP A 134 2.33 -4.55 10.39
C TRP A 134 1.90 -3.32 11.19
N PHE A 135 1.49 -2.23 10.53
CA PHE A 135 1.07 -1.07 11.30
C PHE A 135 -0.20 -1.37 12.10
N ALA A 136 -1.22 -1.83 11.41
CA ALA A 136 -2.47 -2.20 12.03
C ALA A 136 -2.88 -3.58 11.54
N SER A 137 -3.65 -4.29 12.37
CA SER A 137 -4.23 -5.56 11.98
C SER A 137 -5.50 -5.80 12.76
N SER A 138 -6.57 -6.08 12.02
CA SER A 138 -7.85 -6.50 12.58
C SER A 138 -7.95 -8.02 12.83
N ASN A 139 -6.97 -8.79 12.35
CA ASN A 139 -6.88 -10.26 12.47
C ASN A 139 -5.45 -10.67 12.89
N VAL A 140 -5.05 -10.35 14.13
CA VAL A 140 -3.73 -10.79 14.63
C VAL A 140 -3.73 -12.32 14.80
N PRO A 141 -2.77 -13.06 14.21
CA PRO A 141 -2.60 -14.49 14.45
C PRO A 141 -2.61 -14.78 15.95
N GLY A 142 -3.37 -15.80 16.34
CA GLY A 142 -3.60 -16.15 17.75
C GLY A 142 -4.77 -15.41 18.42
N GLY A 143 -5.61 -14.64 17.71
CA GLY A 143 -6.69 -13.76 18.23
C GLY A 143 -7.65 -14.29 19.35
N PRO A 144 -9.00 -14.15 19.23
CA PRO A 144 -9.91 -14.50 20.34
C PRO A 144 -9.79 -15.94 20.85
N ARG A 145 -9.31 -16.85 19.99
CA ARG A 145 -9.11 -18.28 20.30
C ARG A 145 -7.96 -18.53 21.28
N GLU A 146 -6.99 -17.61 21.44
CA GLU A 146 -5.92 -17.71 22.45
C GLU A 146 -6.07 -16.70 23.60
N GLY A 147 -7.26 -16.08 23.73
CA GLY A 147 -7.63 -15.24 24.88
C GLY A 147 -7.47 -13.72 24.69
N TYR A 148 -7.19 -13.26 23.47
CA TYR A 148 -7.08 -11.82 23.18
C TYR A 148 -8.43 -11.20 22.82
N PRO A 149 -8.74 -9.96 23.26
CA PRO A 149 -9.97 -9.28 22.85
C PRO A 149 -10.08 -9.09 21.33
N GLU A 150 -11.29 -9.23 20.79
CA GLU A 150 -11.58 -8.91 19.38
C GLU A 150 -11.44 -7.39 19.14
N GLY A 151 -10.64 -6.98 18.15
CA GLY A 151 -10.43 -5.58 17.83
C GLY A 151 -9.41 -5.33 16.74
N VAL A 152 -9.07 -4.05 16.55
CA VAL A 152 -7.99 -3.62 15.65
C VAL A 152 -6.79 -3.23 16.47
N TYR A 153 -5.66 -3.89 16.24
CA TYR A 153 -4.41 -3.67 16.96
C TYR A 153 -3.49 -2.78 16.14
N TYR A 154 -3.12 -1.63 16.70
CA TYR A 154 -2.25 -0.64 16.08
C TYR A 154 -0.89 -0.62 16.79
N LEU A 155 0.19 -0.75 16.04
CA LEU A 155 1.55 -0.64 16.54
C LEU A 155 1.94 0.81 16.77
N ARG A 156 2.29 1.12 18.02
CA ARG A 156 2.67 2.46 18.46
C ARG A 156 3.85 3.07 17.70
N ARG A 157 4.80 2.24 17.27
CA ARG A 157 6.00 2.67 16.54
C ARG A 157 5.75 3.25 15.14
N HIS A 158 4.53 3.11 14.63
CA HIS A 158 4.11 3.59 13.31
C HIS A 158 3.04 4.68 13.38
N MET A 159 2.61 5.06 14.59
CA MET A 159 1.54 6.05 14.80
C MET A 159 2.01 7.46 14.51
N MET A 160 1.74 7.94 13.30
CA MET A 160 2.05 9.30 12.87
C MET A 160 0.85 9.98 12.20
N PRO A 161 0.79 11.33 12.23
CA PRO A 161 -0.26 12.09 11.55
C PRO A 161 -0.38 11.71 10.07
N GLY A 162 -1.59 11.69 9.55
CA GLY A 162 -1.92 11.23 8.21
C GLY A 162 -1.94 9.71 8.05
N VAL A 163 -1.04 8.97 8.70
CA VAL A 163 -0.94 7.51 8.59
C VAL A 163 -1.96 6.81 9.50
N VAL A 164 -2.15 7.30 10.73
CA VAL A 164 -3.14 6.74 11.69
C VAL A 164 -4.56 6.83 11.15
N GLU A 165 -4.92 7.99 10.58
CA GLU A 165 -6.19 8.26 9.92
C GLU A 165 -6.47 7.24 8.83
N MET A 166 -5.48 7.03 7.97
CA MET A 166 -5.56 6.16 6.79
C MET A 166 -5.62 4.69 7.17
N ALA A 167 -4.82 4.25 8.15
CA ALA A 167 -4.90 2.89 8.65
C ALA A 167 -6.22 2.62 9.39
N THR A 168 -6.74 3.61 10.12
CA THR A 168 -8.05 3.47 10.78
C THR A 168 -9.15 3.27 9.74
N LEU A 169 -9.14 4.04 8.65
CA LEU A 169 -10.05 3.82 7.53
C LEU A 169 -9.82 2.44 6.88
N HIS A 170 -8.58 2.07 6.60
CA HIS A 170 -8.18 0.80 5.96
C HIS A 170 -8.66 -0.42 6.75
N GLU A 171 -8.33 -0.51 8.04
CA GLU A 171 -8.65 -1.68 8.86
C GLU A 171 -10.15 -1.86 9.08
N ASN A 172 -10.90 -0.76 9.06
CA ASN A 172 -12.35 -0.81 9.16
C ASN A 172 -13.04 -1.13 7.82
N VAL A 173 -12.28 -1.32 6.72
CA VAL A 173 -12.80 -1.87 5.45
C VAL A 173 -12.78 -3.40 5.46
N HIS A 174 -11.83 -4.02 6.16
CA HIS A 174 -11.63 -5.48 6.19
C HIS A 174 -12.82 -6.28 6.72
N HIS A 175 -13.88 -5.61 7.18
CA HIS A 175 -15.20 -6.22 7.44
C HIS A 175 -15.88 -6.84 6.21
N LEU A 176 -15.40 -6.57 4.99
CA LEU A 176 -15.74 -7.36 3.79
C LEU A 176 -15.31 -8.83 3.89
N GLY A 177 -14.42 -9.17 4.85
CA GLY A 177 -13.80 -10.48 5.03
C GLY A 177 -14.30 -11.30 6.23
N LEU A 178 -15.58 -11.20 6.63
CA LEU A 178 -16.17 -12.06 7.68
C LEU A 178 -16.11 -13.59 7.39
N GLY A 179 -15.47 -14.03 6.30
CA GLY A 179 -15.31 -15.43 5.92
C GLY A 179 -13.88 -15.98 5.89
N SER A 180 -12.84 -15.21 6.26
CA SER A 180 -11.45 -15.71 6.14
C SER A 180 -11.12 -16.88 7.07
N ASP A 181 -11.78 -16.97 8.21
CA ASP A 181 -11.43 -17.94 9.27
C ASP A 181 -12.22 -19.25 9.17
N ASP A 182 -13.38 -19.24 8.50
CA ASP A 182 -14.25 -20.41 8.36
C ASP A 182 -14.07 -21.11 6.99
N HIS A 183 -13.47 -20.44 6.00
CA HIS A 183 -13.24 -20.97 4.65
C HIS A 183 -11.82 -20.65 4.12
N PRO A 184 -10.82 -21.50 4.40
CA PRO A 184 -9.47 -21.38 3.85
C PRO A 184 -9.53 -21.55 2.32
N GLY A 185 -9.54 -20.43 1.59
CA GLY A 185 -9.74 -20.37 0.15
C GLY A 185 -10.43 -19.08 -0.32
N ASP A 186 -11.10 -18.37 0.59
CA ASP A 186 -11.97 -17.24 0.24
C ASP A 186 -11.31 -15.85 0.37
N TYR A 187 -10.12 -15.74 0.96
CA TYR A 187 -9.38 -14.47 1.03
C TYR A 187 -8.60 -14.24 -0.26
N PHE A 188 -8.98 -13.22 -1.02
CA PHE A 188 -8.25 -12.82 -2.22
C PHE A 188 -7.50 -11.53 -1.92
N ARG A 189 -6.29 -11.70 -1.36
CA ARG A 189 -5.41 -10.64 -0.86
C ARG A 189 -5.40 -9.38 -1.74
N PHE A 190 -5.33 -9.52 -3.07
CA PHE A 190 -5.32 -8.36 -3.97
C PHE A 190 -6.60 -7.53 -3.93
N PHE A 191 -7.76 -8.18 -3.89
CA PHE A 191 -9.04 -7.50 -3.85
C PHE A 191 -9.33 -6.99 -2.45
N ASP A 192 -9.13 -7.80 -1.42
CA ASP A 192 -9.48 -7.43 -0.05
C ASP A 192 -8.56 -6.29 0.47
N GLU A 193 -7.22 -6.42 0.38
CA GLU A 193 -6.27 -5.35 0.76
C GLU A 193 -6.32 -4.14 -0.17
N GLY A 194 -6.44 -4.40 -1.47
CA GLY A 194 -6.51 -3.35 -2.47
C GLY A 194 -7.77 -2.50 -2.32
N CYS A 195 -8.93 -3.12 -2.07
CA CYS A 195 -10.17 -2.40 -1.78
C CYS A 195 -10.07 -1.63 -0.46
N ALA A 196 -9.46 -2.21 0.57
CA ALA A 196 -9.23 -1.54 1.85
C ALA A 196 -8.39 -0.26 1.68
N ASN A 197 -7.28 -0.35 0.96
CA ASN A 197 -6.48 0.82 0.57
C ASN A 197 -7.30 1.84 -0.22
N PHE A 198 -7.89 1.43 -1.34
CA PHE A 198 -8.59 2.37 -2.21
C PHE A 198 -9.75 3.07 -1.52
N LEU A 199 -10.59 2.34 -0.78
CA LEU A 199 -11.72 2.95 -0.07
C LEU A 199 -11.24 3.90 1.03
N ALA A 200 -10.17 3.57 1.76
CA ALA A 200 -9.55 4.50 2.69
C ALA A 200 -9.12 5.80 2.00
N TYR A 201 -8.50 5.70 0.81
CA TYR A 201 -7.98 6.84 0.07
C TYR A 201 -9.13 7.73 -0.42
N LEU A 202 -10.18 7.10 -0.95
CA LEU A 202 -11.37 7.76 -1.46
C LEU A 202 -12.16 8.47 -0.37
N ILE A 203 -12.40 7.81 0.76
CA ILE A 203 -13.11 8.38 1.91
C ILE A 203 -12.30 9.57 2.47
N TYR A 204 -10.99 9.39 2.65
CA TYR A 204 -10.12 10.46 3.13
C TYR A 204 -10.15 11.66 2.20
N TYR A 205 -9.93 11.45 0.90
CA TYR A 205 -9.92 12.52 -0.08
C TYR A 205 -11.28 13.20 -0.19
N HIS A 206 -12.38 12.46 -0.17
CA HIS A 206 -13.72 13.03 -0.23
C HIS A 206 -14.00 13.94 0.97
N LYS A 207 -13.58 13.52 2.18
CA LYS A 207 -13.76 14.28 3.41
C LYS A 207 -12.87 15.52 3.49
N ASN A 208 -11.58 15.37 3.19
CA ASN A 208 -10.56 16.38 3.49
C ASN A 208 -10.07 17.16 2.27
N ARG A 209 -10.30 16.65 1.06
CA ARG A 209 -9.80 17.19 -0.22
C ARG A 209 -8.28 17.38 -0.23
N ASP A 210 -7.58 16.50 0.49
CA ASP A 210 -6.13 16.52 0.65
C ASP A 210 -5.52 15.20 0.18
N LEU A 211 -4.47 15.30 -0.62
CA LEU A 211 -3.70 14.18 -1.18
C LEU A 211 -2.43 13.88 -0.39
N VAL A 212 -1.95 14.83 0.43
CA VAL A 212 -0.66 14.71 1.13
C VAL A 212 -0.67 13.51 2.09
N PRO A 213 -1.70 13.29 2.93
CA PRO A 213 -1.76 12.14 3.83
C PRO A 213 -1.88 10.81 3.09
N ILE A 214 -2.51 10.82 1.91
CA ILE A 214 -2.62 9.63 1.06
C ILE A 214 -1.25 9.27 0.48
N GLN A 215 -0.52 10.26 -0.04
CA GLN A 215 0.85 10.07 -0.53
C GLN A 215 1.78 9.58 0.58
N LEU A 216 1.67 10.17 1.77
CA LEU A 216 2.43 9.78 2.96
C LEU A 216 2.15 8.32 3.33
N TYR A 217 0.87 7.92 3.41
CA TYR A 217 0.47 6.56 3.75
C TYR A 217 0.93 5.54 2.70
N ARG A 218 0.77 5.84 1.40
CA ARG A 218 1.27 4.97 0.32
C ARG A 218 2.79 4.75 0.43
N THR A 219 3.55 5.83 0.61
CA THR A 219 5.00 5.77 0.77
C THR A 219 5.37 4.98 2.03
N PHE A 220 4.62 5.14 3.12
CA PHE A 220 4.81 4.37 4.34
C PHE A 220 4.64 2.86 4.12
N LEU A 221 3.56 2.43 3.43
CA LEU A 221 3.33 1.02 3.13
C LEU A 221 4.43 0.43 2.23
N GLN A 222 4.91 1.22 1.26
CA GLN A 222 5.92 0.79 0.28
C GLN A 222 7.36 0.76 0.85
N GLU A 223 7.70 1.67 1.76
CA GLU A 223 9.10 1.85 2.17
C GLU A 223 9.39 1.51 3.63
N ILE A 224 8.37 1.45 4.50
CA ILE A 224 8.56 1.28 5.95
C ILE A 224 7.82 0.04 6.47
N ASN A 225 6.59 -0.21 6.00
CA ASN A 225 5.79 -1.36 6.42
C ASN A 225 5.78 -2.48 5.35
N THR A 226 6.94 -2.83 4.82
CA THR A 226 7.07 -3.61 3.56
C THR A 226 6.67 -5.08 3.68
N ASP A 227 6.70 -5.69 4.88
CA ASP A 227 6.40 -7.12 5.12
C ASP A 227 5.11 -7.64 4.45
N LEU A 228 4.13 -6.76 4.18
CA LEU A 228 2.86 -7.10 3.53
C LEU A 228 2.70 -6.57 2.10
N TYR A 229 3.57 -5.67 1.62
CA TYR A 229 3.37 -4.94 0.35
C TYR A 229 4.44 -5.25 -0.70
N GLU A 230 5.39 -6.14 -0.40
CA GLU A 230 6.55 -6.45 -1.23
C GLU A 230 6.25 -7.04 -2.61
N THR A 231 5.08 -7.65 -2.87
CA THR A 231 4.61 -8.02 -4.23
C THR A 231 3.28 -8.78 -4.23
N PRO A 232 2.35 -8.49 -5.17
CA PRO A 232 2.33 -7.42 -6.16
C PRO A 232 1.73 -6.13 -5.57
N PRO A 233 1.90 -4.98 -6.25
CA PRO A 233 1.36 -3.71 -5.79
C PRO A 233 -0.19 -3.70 -5.86
N PHE A 234 -0.86 -4.03 -4.74
CA PHE A 234 -2.33 -4.09 -4.62
C PHE A 234 -3.02 -2.85 -5.18
N ASP A 235 -2.49 -1.68 -4.86
CA ASP A 235 -2.95 -0.39 -5.36
C ASP A 235 -2.98 -0.33 -6.88
N ARG A 236 -2.01 -0.91 -7.57
CA ARG A 236 -1.92 -0.83 -9.03
C ARG A 236 -2.93 -1.76 -9.73
N ILE A 237 -3.13 -2.94 -9.16
CA ILE A 237 -4.17 -3.87 -9.62
C ILE A 237 -5.54 -3.22 -9.47
N MET A 238 -5.80 -2.63 -8.30
CA MET A 238 -7.07 -1.94 -8.02
C MET A 238 -7.25 -0.68 -8.84
N ALA A 239 -6.21 0.12 -9.02
CA ALA A 239 -6.25 1.28 -9.91
C ALA A 239 -6.62 0.86 -11.34
N SER A 240 -6.02 -0.23 -11.84
CA SER A 240 -6.35 -0.75 -13.18
C SER A 240 -7.79 -1.26 -13.24
N LEU A 241 -8.27 -1.95 -12.20
CA LEU A 241 -9.65 -2.41 -12.12
C LEU A 241 -10.61 -1.23 -12.20
N ILE A 242 -10.44 -0.24 -11.31
CA ILE A 242 -11.33 0.92 -11.19
C ILE A 242 -11.26 1.79 -12.45
N HIS A 243 -10.09 1.90 -13.10
CA HIS A 243 -9.97 2.59 -14.37
C HIS A 243 -10.87 1.98 -15.47
N GLN A 244 -11.08 0.66 -15.44
CA GLN A 244 -11.87 -0.05 -16.43
C GLN A 244 -13.37 -0.09 -16.10
N VAL A 245 -13.73 -0.30 -14.83
CA VAL A 245 -15.13 -0.51 -14.42
C VAL A 245 -15.77 0.69 -13.72
N GLY A 246 -14.98 1.72 -13.40
CA GLY A 246 -15.41 2.89 -12.63
C GLY A 246 -15.79 2.57 -11.18
N MET A 247 -16.19 3.61 -10.43
CA MET A 247 -16.63 3.44 -9.04
C MET A 247 -17.91 2.63 -8.91
N THR A 248 -18.83 2.78 -9.88
CA THR A 248 -20.04 1.95 -9.99
C THR A 248 -19.70 0.47 -10.07
N GLY A 249 -18.77 0.09 -10.94
CA GLY A 249 -18.36 -1.29 -11.10
C GLY A 249 -17.70 -1.84 -9.85
N LEU A 250 -16.79 -1.07 -9.22
CA LEU A 250 -16.17 -1.44 -7.95
C LEU A 250 -17.22 -1.70 -6.87
N TYR A 251 -18.20 -0.82 -6.72
CA TYR A 251 -19.25 -0.94 -5.71
C TYR A 251 -20.09 -2.22 -5.91
N ARG A 252 -20.46 -2.54 -7.16
CA ARG A 252 -21.16 -3.81 -7.47
C ARG A 252 -20.30 -5.03 -7.12
N LEU A 253 -19.00 -5.00 -7.40
CA LEU A 253 -18.08 -6.08 -7.02
C LEU A 253 -18.00 -6.27 -5.50
N ILE A 254 -18.00 -5.18 -4.74
CA ILE A 254 -18.06 -5.23 -3.27
C ILE A 254 -19.39 -5.86 -2.80
N LEU A 255 -20.53 -5.48 -3.41
CA LEU A 255 -21.82 -6.08 -3.07
C LEU A 255 -21.89 -7.59 -3.38
N ARG A 256 -21.33 -8.04 -4.51
CA ARG A 256 -21.22 -9.47 -4.84
C ARG A 256 -20.42 -10.20 -3.76
N ARG A 257 -19.25 -9.65 -3.44
CA ARG A 257 -18.36 -10.20 -2.40
C ARG A 257 -19.07 -10.34 -1.05
N LEU A 258 -19.93 -9.38 -0.69
CA LEU A 258 -20.71 -9.41 0.55
C LEU A 258 -21.93 -10.34 0.51
N LYS A 259 -22.63 -10.46 -0.61
CA LYS A 259 -23.84 -11.31 -0.71
C LYS A 259 -23.51 -12.80 -0.71
N ASP A 260 -22.41 -13.17 -1.36
CA ASP A 260 -22.18 -14.54 -1.75
C ASP A 260 -21.50 -15.41 -0.68
N HIS A 261 -20.92 -14.82 0.38
CA HIS A 261 -20.32 -15.45 1.59
C HIS A 261 -19.69 -16.87 1.46
N GLY A 262 -19.32 -17.35 0.27
CA GLY A 262 -19.03 -18.78 0.03
C GLY A 262 -19.19 -19.28 -1.41
N THR A 263 -19.70 -18.51 -2.38
CA THR A 263 -19.40 -18.80 -3.80
C THR A 263 -18.18 -18.02 -4.23
N GLN A 264 -17.14 -18.75 -4.63
CA GLN A 264 -15.94 -18.22 -5.26
C GLN A 264 -16.35 -17.25 -6.36
N VAL A 265 -16.26 -15.94 -6.10
CA VAL A 265 -16.03 -15.00 -7.19
C VAL A 265 -14.73 -15.51 -7.79
N GLU A 266 -14.83 -16.20 -8.92
CA GLU A 266 -13.70 -16.70 -9.69
C GLU A 266 -12.96 -15.46 -10.18
N TRP A 267 -12.10 -14.90 -9.32
CA TRP A 267 -11.41 -13.65 -9.57
C TRP A 267 -10.62 -13.73 -10.87
N LYS A 268 -10.12 -14.91 -11.23
CA LYS A 268 -9.54 -15.19 -12.55
C LYS A 268 -10.53 -14.90 -13.69
N THR A 269 -11.76 -15.40 -13.61
CA THR A 269 -12.81 -15.16 -14.60
C THR A 269 -13.21 -13.68 -14.66
N LEU A 270 -13.31 -13.01 -13.50
CA LEU A 270 -13.58 -11.58 -13.45
C LEU A 270 -12.46 -10.76 -14.12
N LEU A 271 -11.20 -11.04 -13.77
CA LEU A 271 -10.02 -10.37 -14.32
C LEU A 271 -9.86 -10.63 -15.82
N ARG A 272 -10.22 -11.82 -16.31
CA ARG A 272 -10.29 -12.13 -17.75
C ARG A 272 -11.32 -11.26 -18.47
N ALA A 273 -12.54 -11.22 -17.95
CA ALA A 273 -13.62 -10.46 -18.58
C ALA A 273 -13.36 -8.95 -18.56
N ILE A 274 -12.63 -8.46 -17.55
CA ILE A 274 -12.10 -7.10 -17.50
C ILE A 274 -11.03 -6.89 -18.59
N ALA A 275 -10.01 -7.76 -18.65
CA ALA A 275 -8.93 -7.67 -19.63
C ALA A 275 -9.39 -7.77 -21.10
N SER A 276 -10.45 -8.54 -21.39
CA SER A 276 -11.02 -8.65 -22.73
C SER A 276 -11.93 -7.47 -23.11
N GLY A 277 -12.12 -6.50 -22.21
CA GLY A 277 -13.06 -5.38 -22.38
C GLY A 277 -14.53 -5.81 -22.45
N GLN A 278 -14.82 -7.08 -22.11
CA GLN A 278 -16.15 -7.67 -22.20
C GLN A 278 -17.01 -7.38 -20.98
N LEU A 279 -16.41 -6.89 -19.89
CA LEU A 279 -17.13 -6.63 -18.65
C LEU A 279 -17.54 -5.15 -18.57
N THR A 280 -18.70 -4.83 -19.14
CA THR A 280 -19.63 -4.00 -18.39
C THR A 280 -19.96 -4.81 -17.13
N VAL A 281 -19.72 -4.27 -15.93
CA VAL A 281 -20.30 -4.85 -14.70
C VAL A 281 -21.80 -4.57 -14.78
N GLU A 282 -22.51 -5.26 -15.68
CA GLU A 282 -23.95 -5.19 -15.77
C GLU A 282 -24.51 -5.67 -14.43
N PRO A 283 -25.54 -5.00 -13.90
CA PRO A 283 -26.16 -5.44 -12.66
C PRO A 283 -26.68 -6.86 -12.87
N LEU A 284 -26.32 -7.78 -11.96
CA LEU A 284 -27.07 -9.03 -11.85
C LEU A 284 -28.56 -8.70 -11.57
N PRO A 285 -29.50 -9.61 -11.87
CA PRO A 285 -30.93 -9.35 -11.70
C PRO A 285 -31.33 -8.83 -10.30
N ASP A 286 -30.54 -9.15 -9.28
CA ASP A 286 -30.77 -8.75 -7.88
C ASP A 286 -29.82 -7.63 -7.39
N GLU A 287 -29.04 -7.01 -8.29
CA GLU A 287 -28.14 -5.90 -7.99
C GLU A 287 -28.76 -4.54 -8.29
N PRO A 288 -28.38 -3.49 -7.53
CA PRO A 288 -28.88 -2.16 -7.79
C PRO A 288 -28.46 -1.69 -9.19
N THR A 289 -29.47 -1.25 -9.94
CA THR A 289 -29.30 -0.44 -11.15
C THR A 289 -28.62 0.89 -10.80
N GLU A 290 -28.15 1.62 -11.82
CA GLU A 290 -27.48 2.91 -11.61
C GLU A 290 -28.31 3.89 -10.76
N ALA A 291 -29.62 3.92 -10.98
CA ALA A 291 -30.54 4.80 -10.25
C ALA A 291 -30.75 4.39 -8.79
N GLU A 292 -30.39 3.16 -8.41
CA GLU A 292 -30.54 2.61 -7.06
C GLU A 292 -29.23 2.67 -6.26
N LEU A 293 -28.12 3.07 -6.90
CA LEU A 293 -26.84 3.22 -6.22
C LEU A 293 -26.86 4.40 -5.24
N PRO A 294 -26.18 4.29 -4.09
CA PRO A 294 -26.01 5.43 -3.22
C PRO A 294 -25.28 6.58 -3.91
N PRO A 295 -25.71 7.85 -3.77
CA PRO A 295 -25.10 8.99 -4.46
C PRO A 295 -23.59 9.12 -4.25
N ILE A 296 -23.11 8.73 -3.07
CA ILE A 296 -21.69 8.75 -2.71
C ILE A 296 -20.82 7.96 -3.71
N VAL A 297 -21.34 6.89 -4.34
CA VAL A 297 -20.58 6.09 -5.32
C VAL A 297 -20.08 6.97 -6.46
N HIS A 298 -20.91 7.90 -6.95
CA HIS A 298 -20.55 8.84 -8.00
C HIS A 298 -19.68 9.99 -7.47
N GLU A 299 -19.95 10.46 -6.26
CA GLU A 299 -19.16 11.54 -5.63
C GLU A 299 -17.69 11.14 -5.42
N LEU A 300 -17.42 9.84 -5.26
CA LEU A 300 -16.06 9.31 -5.11
C LEU A 300 -15.27 9.21 -6.43
N GLN A 301 -15.91 9.36 -7.60
CA GLN A 301 -15.25 9.16 -8.90
C GLN A 301 -14.08 10.13 -9.12
N GLU A 302 -14.22 11.40 -8.75
CA GLU A 302 -13.13 12.39 -8.85
C GLU A 302 -11.91 11.97 -8.01
N GLY A 303 -12.16 11.42 -6.82
CA GLY A 303 -11.11 10.88 -5.97
C GLY A 303 -10.44 9.68 -6.62
N ALA A 304 -11.21 8.80 -7.25
CA ALA A 304 -10.70 7.61 -7.93
C ALA A 304 -9.77 7.98 -9.08
N ASP A 305 -10.17 8.94 -9.92
CA ASP A 305 -9.35 9.42 -11.03
C ASP A 305 -8.03 10.02 -10.54
N LYS A 306 -8.05 10.78 -9.44
CA LYS A 306 -6.86 11.33 -8.80
C LYS A 306 -5.96 10.25 -8.20
N MET A 307 -6.54 9.22 -7.57
CA MET A 307 -5.77 8.09 -7.04
C MET A 307 -5.12 7.28 -8.15
N ILE A 308 -5.85 7.00 -9.24
CA ILE A 308 -5.33 6.32 -10.42
C ILE A 308 -4.14 7.10 -10.99
N ALA A 309 -4.27 8.42 -11.15
CA ALA A 309 -3.18 9.27 -11.63
C ALA A 309 -1.96 9.23 -10.68
N LEU A 310 -2.20 9.23 -9.36
CA LEU A 310 -1.15 9.15 -8.35
C LEU A 310 -0.43 7.79 -8.35
N ILE A 311 -1.15 6.70 -8.63
CA ILE A 311 -0.62 5.33 -8.63
C ILE A 311 0.10 5.00 -9.94
N ALA A 312 -0.41 5.49 -11.07
CA ALA A 312 0.17 5.25 -12.39
C ALA A 312 1.47 6.04 -12.65
N TYR A 313 1.78 7.02 -11.81
CA TYR A 313 3.02 7.79 -11.90
C TYR A 313 4.21 7.02 -11.29
N PRO A 314 5.41 6.97 -11.93
CA PRO A 314 5.79 7.69 -13.16
C PRO A 314 5.58 6.90 -14.46
N GLU A 315 5.08 5.67 -14.41
CA GLU A 315 5.04 4.74 -15.55
C GLU A 315 4.07 5.15 -16.67
N ARG A 316 3.17 6.10 -16.40
CA ARG A 316 2.19 6.70 -17.34
C ARG A 316 1.14 5.72 -17.91
N VAL A 317 1.28 4.41 -17.69
CA VAL A 317 0.35 3.38 -18.16
C VAL A 317 0.19 2.32 -17.07
N LEU A 318 -1.05 1.99 -16.72
CA LEU A 318 -1.36 0.83 -15.88
C LEU A 318 -1.41 -0.42 -16.77
N MET A 319 -0.74 -1.50 -16.36
CA MET A 319 -0.96 -2.82 -16.96
C MET A 319 -2.36 -3.32 -16.63
N SER A 320 -2.88 -4.26 -17.42
CA SER A 320 -4.12 -4.95 -17.08
C SER A 320 -4.00 -5.69 -15.74
N PRO A 321 -5.12 -5.92 -15.03
CA PRO A 321 -5.08 -6.67 -13.77
C PRO A 321 -4.49 -8.07 -13.94
N LEU A 322 -4.70 -8.69 -15.11
CA LEU A 322 -4.14 -10.00 -15.47
C LEU A 322 -2.61 -9.95 -15.65
N ALA A 323 -2.07 -8.90 -16.26
CA ALA A 323 -0.63 -8.70 -16.35
C ALA A 323 0.01 -8.46 -14.98
N TYR A 324 -0.63 -7.72 -14.07
CA TYR A 324 -0.12 -7.59 -12.70
C TYR A 324 -0.09 -8.91 -11.91
N GLN A 325 -1.03 -9.82 -12.15
CA GLN A 325 -0.93 -11.17 -11.59
C GLN A 325 0.27 -11.95 -12.17
N GLY A 326 0.63 -11.67 -13.43
CA GLY A 326 1.74 -12.35 -14.12
C GLY A 326 3.05 -11.90 -13.51
N TYR A 327 3.13 -10.60 -13.26
CA TYR A 327 4.20 -9.99 -12.50
C TYR A 327 4.36 -10.62 -11.11
N ASP A 328 3.29 -10.73 -10.31
CA ASP A 328 3.34 -11.36 -8.98
C ASP A 328 3.90 -12.77 -9.01
N TRP A 329 3.39 -13.61 -9.92
CA TRP A 329 3.84 -14.98 -10.06
C TRP A 329 5.34 -15.05 -10.39
N MET A 330 5.80 -14.20 -11.30
CA MET A 330 7.22 -14.11 -11.66
C MET A 330 8.10 -13.66 -10.50
N CYS A 331 7.62 -12.74 -9.65
CA CYS A 331 8.38 -12.30 -8.48
C CYS A 331 8.54 -13.42 -7.44
N ARG A 332 7.55 -14.32 -7.30
CA ARG A 332 7.62 -15.46 -6.36
C ARG A 332 8.41 -16.64 -6.89
N GLU A 333 8.20 -16.99 -8.15
CA GLU A 333 8.75 -18.21 -8.75
C GLU A 333 10.02 -17.96 -9.60
N GLY A 334 10.42 -16.70 -9.79
CA GLY A 334 11.65 -16.27 -10.47
C GLY A 334 11.63 -16.37 -12.00
N ALA A 335 10.75 -17.19 -12.57
CA ALA A 335 10.50 -17.26 -14.01
C ALA A 335 9.08 -17.77 -14.28
N LEU A 336 8.47 -17.27 -15.36
CA LEU A 336 7.17 -17.73 -15.81
C LEU A 336 7.29 -18.35 -17.19
N ASN A 337 6.90 -19.61 -17.31
CA ASN A 337 6.70 -20.23 -18.60
C ASN A 337 5.37 -19.75 -19.19
N VAL A 338 5.40 -19.29 -20.43
CA VAL A 338 4.22 -18.80 -21.16
C VAL A 338 3.13 -19.88 -21.26
N SER A 339 3.50 -21.17 -21.35
CA SER A 339 2.53 -22.27 -21.33
C SER A 339 1.80 -22.37 -20.00
N ASP A 340 2.50 -22.17 -18.89
CA ASP A 340 1.94 -22.30 -17.55
C ASP A 340 1.00 -21.14 -17.25
N LEU A 341 1.31 -19.94 -17.74
CA LEU A 341 0.40 -18.79 -17.70
C LEU A 341 -0.90 -19.09 -18.46
N ARG A 342 -0.76 -19.61 -19.68
CA ARG A 342 -1.90 -19.96 -20.53
C ARG A 342 -2.78 -21.02 -19.89
N ASP A 343 -2.19 -22.06 -19.32
CA ASP A 343 -2.93 -23.20 -18.82
C ASP A 343 -3.50 -22.92 -17.42
N THR A 344 -2.76 -22.24 -16.54
CA THR A 344 -3.21 -21.85 -15.19
C THR A 344 -4.36 -20.85 -15.22
N TRP A 345 -4.36 -19.97 -16.22
CA TRP A 345 -5.38 -18.94 -16.40
C TRP A 345 -6.22 -19.14 -17.65
N GLN A 346 -6.18 -20.32 -18.27
CA GLN A 346 -6.97 -20.71 -19.45
C GLN A 346 -7.13 -19.57 -20.48
N LEU A 347 -6.03 -18.88 -20.78
CA LEU A 347 -6.06 -17.71 -21.67
C LEU A 347 -6.16 -18.16 -23.13
N SER A 348 -6.93 -17.43 -23.93
CA SER A 348 -6.85 -17.51 -25.39
C SER A 348 -5.48 -17.06 -25.88
N ALA A 349 -5.14 -17.41 -27.12
CA ALA A 349 -3.86 -17.03 -27.72
C ALA A 349 -3.70 -15.50 -27.82
N ASP A 350 -4.78 -14.77 -28.06
CA ASP A 350 -4.76 -13.31 -28.17
C ASP A 350 -4.64 -12.63 -26.80
N GLU A 351 -5.35 -13.12 -25.78
CA GLU A 351 -5.20 -12.64 -24.40
C GLU A 351 -3.78 -12.87 -23.89
N LEU A 352 -3.22 -14.06 -24.13
CA LEU A 352 -1.85 -14.39 -23.76
C LEU A 352 -0.85 -13.45 -24.43
N LYS A 353 -1.04 -13.15 -25.72
CA LYS A 353 -0.18 -12.21 -26.46
C LYS A 353 -0.25 -10.79 -25.89
N THR A 354 -1.44 -10.33 -25.52
CA THR A 354 -1.64 -9.01 -24.90
C THR A 354 -0.95 -8.93 -23.54
N VAL A 355 -1.15 -9.92 -22.67
CA VAL A 355 -0.49 -9.98 -21.35
C VAL A 355 1.03 -9.98 -21.50
N ILE A 356 1.58 -10.78 -22.42
CA ILE A 356 3.02 -10.80 -22.70
C ILE A 356 3.51 -9.43 -23.17
N ALA A 357 2.77 -8.76 -24.06
CA ALA A 357 3.14 -7.44 -24.57
C ALA A 357 3.14 -6.36 -23.48
N GLU A 358 2.14 -6.39 -22.58
CA GLU A 358 2.06 -5.49 -21.43
C GLU A 358 3.22 -5.74 -20.45
N LEU A 359 3.47 -7.00 -20.10
CA LEU A 359 4.60 -7.39 -19.23
C LEU A 359 5.94 -6.94 -19.83
N ALA A 360 6.17 -7.22 -21.12
CA ALA A 360 7.39 -6.84 -21.83
C ALA A 360 7.56 -5.31 -21.93
N GLY A 361 6.47 -4.55 -22.00
CA GLY A 361 6.49 -3.09 -22.09
C GLY A 361 6.91 -2.37 -20.80
N VAL A 362 6.83 -3.05 -19.64
CA VAL A 362 7.06 -2.39 -18.34
C VAL A 362 8.30 -2.94 -17.61
N TYR A 363 8.58 -4.25 -17.64
CA TYR A 363 9.54 -4.84 -16.69
C TYR A 363 10.50 -5.94 -17.25
N PHE A 364 10.41 -6.39 -18.51
CA PHE A 364 11.00 -7.69 -18.89
C PHE A 364 11.55 -7.83 -20.33
N TRP A 365 12.40 -8.85 -20.53
CA TRP A 365 12.79 -9.42 -21.83
C TRP A 365 12.32 -10.89 -21.91
N SER A 366 11.93 -11.37 -23.11
CA SER A 366 11.71 -12.80 -23.35
C SER A 366 13.04 -13.47 -23.67
N ASP A 367 13.36 -14.57 -23.00
CA ASP A 367 14.42 -15.43 -23.52
C ASP A 367 13.89 -16.27 -24.70
N THR A 368 14.81 -16.68 -25.56
CA THR A 368 14.54 -17.46 -26.78
C THR A 368 13.92 -18.84 -26.52
N GLY A 369 13.66 -19.22 -25.26
CA GLY A 369 13.03 -20.48 -24.85
C GLY A 369 11.56 -20.36 -24.45
N GLY A 370 10.93 -19.18 -24.57
CA GLY A 370 9.53 -18.98 -24.18
C GLY A 370 9.33 -18.71 -22.69
N GLN A 371 10.39 -18.33 -21.97
CA GLN A 371 10.32 -17.89 -20.57
C GLN A 371 10.37 -16.35 -20.48
N LEU A 372 9.55 -15.79 -19.58
CA LEU A 372 9.65 -14.40 -19.15
C LEU A 372 10.41 -14.34 -17.81
N LYS A 373 11.37 -13.40 -17.69
CA LYS A 373 12.23 -13.23 -16.50
C LYS A 373 12.35 -11.77 -16.07
N PRO A 374 12.25 -11.45 -14.75
CA PRO A 374 12.56 -10.13 -14.17
C PRO A 374 13.91 -9.57 -14.59
N PHE A 375 13.89 -8.31 -15.02
CA PHE A 375 15.10 -7.53 -15.16
C PHE A 375 15.38 -6.76 -13.85
N PRO A 376 16.57 -6.88 -13.22
CA PRO A 376 17.71 -7.71 -13.61
C PRO A 376 17.66 -9.12 -13.01
N ALA A 377 17.78 -10.13 -13.87
CA ALA A 377 18.01 -11.49 -13.43
C ALA A 377 19.40 -11.57 -12.77
N GLN A 378 19.41 -11.72 -11.45
CA GLN A 378 20.47 -12.26 -10.59
C GLN A 378 21.49 -11.34 -9.90
N HIS A 379 21.58 -10.00 -10.12
CA HIS A 379 22.59 -9.20 -9.40
C HIS A 379 22.21 -7.79 -8.92
N THR A 380 20.93 -7.48 -8.81
CA THR A 380 20.50 -6.30 -8.02
C THR A 380 19.45 -6.77 -7.05
N SER A 381 19.72 -6.60 -5.75
CA SER A 381 18.80 -6.92 -4.66
C SER A 381 17.36 -6.53 -5.00
N ASP A 382 16.41 -7.35 -4.54
CA ASP A 382 14.94 -7.19 -4.63
C ASP A 382 14.45 -5.74 -4.45
N MET A 383 15.21 -4.92 -3.73
CA MET A 383 15.01 -3.49 -3.45
C MET A 383 15.01 -2.52 -4.64
N PHE A 384 15.51 -2.88 -5.83
CA PHE A 384 15.61 -1.94 -6.97
C PHE A 384 14.42 -1.98 -7.93
N HIS A 385 13.54 -2.98 -7.82
CA HIS A 385 12.37 -3.12 -8.69
C HIS A 385 11.33 -2.00 -8.48
N GLU A 386 11.27 -1.39 -7.30
CA GLU A 386 10.22 -0.43 -6.94
C GLU A 386 10.61 1.04 -7.15
N THR A 387 11.89 1.34 -7.34
CA THR A 387 12.32 2.72 -7.56
C THR A 387 12.35 3.02 -9.06
N GLY A 388 11.58 4.00 -9.52
CA GLY A 388 11.67 4.55 -10.89
C GLY A 388 13.06 5.07 -11.29
N ILE A 389 14.05 4.98 -10.38
CA ILE A 389 15.46 5.34 -10.51
C ILE A 389 16.21 4.38 -11.47
N VAL A 390 15.84 3.09 -11.52
CA VAL A 390 16.48 2.13 -12.45
C VAL A 390 16.18 2.49 -13.91
N ARG A 391 14.98 3.03 -14.19
CA ARG A 391 14.57 3.40 -15.55
C ARG A 391 15.37 4.60 -16.09
N ALA A 392 15.66 5.59 -15.24
CA ALA A 392 16.43 6.78 -15.62
C ALA A 392 17.91 6.47 -15.91
N THR A 393 18.49 5.52 -15.17
CA THR A 393 19.91 5.16 -15.33
C THR A 393 20.15 4.30 -16.58
N LEU A 394 19.16 3.51 -17.01
CA LEU A 394 19.31 2.56 -18.11
C LEU A 394 18.81 3.04 -19.47
N THR A 395 17.89 4.00 -19.52
CA THR A 395 17.33 4.52 -20.79
C THR A 395 18.05 5.75 -21.33
N GLY A 396 19.03 6.29 -20.59
CA GLY A 396 19.70 7.55 -20.97
C GLY A 396 18.78 8.78 -20.93
N VAL A 397 17.58 8.65 -20.34
CA VAL A 397 16.62 9.75 -20.22
C VAL A 397 16.97 10.57 -18.98
N PRO A 398 17.26 11.88 -19.11
CA PRO A 398 17.55 12.73 -17.96
C PRO A 398 16.36 12.75 -17.00
N LEU A 399 16.63 12.50 -15.71
CA LEU A 399 15.71 12.80 -14.62
C LEU A 399 15.48 14.32 -14.59
N THR A 400 14.45 14.77 -15.30
CA THR A 400 13.92 16.11 -15.07
C THR A 400 13.04 15.97 -13.84
N VAL A 401 13.58 16.32 -12.67
CA VAL A 401 12.79 16.48 -11.45
C VAL A 401 11.76 17.56 -11.75
N ALA A 402 10.54 17.14 -12.11
CA ALA A 402 9.42 18.05 -12.22
C ALA A 402 9.15 18.57 -10.81
N ARG A 403 9.57 19.81 -10.54
CA ARG A 403 9.01 20.58 -9.43
C ARG A 403 7.51 20.66 -9.71
N VAL A 404 6.71 19.99 -8.87
CA VAL A 404 5.28 20.28 -8.79
C VAL A 404 5.19 21.69 -8.18
N THR A 405 4.87 22.67 -9.02
CA THR A 405 4.48 24.03 -8.61
C THR A 405 2.98 24.12 -8.43
#